data_AF-A0A928K5H0-F1
#
_entry.id   AF-A0A928K5H0-F1
#
_cell.length_a   1.000
_cell.length_b   1.000
_cell.length_c   1.000
_cell.angle_alpha   90.00
_cell.angle_beta   90.00
_cell.angle_gamma   90.00
#
_symmetry.space_group_name_H-M   'P 1'
#
loop_
_entity.id
_entity.type
_entity.pdbx_description
1 polymer ?
#
loop_
_entity_poly.entity_id
_entity_poly.type
_entity_poly.pdbx_seq_one_letter_code
_entity_poly.pdbx_strand_id
1 'polypeptide(L)'
;MWEYILPTLFETIVLGMAVFYLQRRQKKRDAHTEERSAIRRRESLLNLQMTMASSKLAYATAVAIERGKTNGELKEAKEAYSEAREAYLAFLNEQAAAHLLED
;
A
#
# COMPACT_ATOMS: atom_id res chain seq x y z
N MET A 1 56.09 -17.86 -1.34
CA MET A 1 55.08 -17.02 -2.04
C MET A 1 53.78 -17.80 -2.28
N TRP A 2 53.83 -19.08 -2.70
CA TRP A 2 52.65 -19.93 -2.90
C TRP A 2 51.85 -20.25 -1.62
N GLU A 3 52.53 -20.38 -0.48
CA GLU A 3 51.92 -20.70 0.82
C GLU A 3 50.93 -19.64 1.34
N TYR A 4 51.02 -18.40 0.86
CA TYR A 4 50.14 -17.29 1.26
C TYR A 4 48.99 -17.03 0.27
N ILE A 5 49.08 -17.57 -0.96
CA ILE A 5 48.08 -17.35 -2.01
C ILE A 5 46.89 -18.30 -1.83
N LEU A 6 47.13 -19.54 -1.37
CA LEU A 6 46.06 -20.53 -1.16
C LEU A 6 45.07 -20.16 -0.03
N PRO A 7 45.51 -19.69 1.16
CA PRO A 7 44.59 -19.32 2.25
C PRO A 7 43.74 -18.09 1.91
N THR A 8 44.33 -17.09 1.28
CA THR A 8 43.62 -15.85 0.90
C THR A 8 42.55 -16.09 -0.17
N LEU A 9 42.80 -17.00 -1.12
CA LEU A 9 41.79 -17.44 -2.09
C LEU A 9 40.66 -18.22 -1.41
N PHE A 10 40.96 -19.04 -0.41
CA PHE A 10 39.93 -19.76 0.34
C PHE A 10 39.03 -18.81 1.14
N GLU A 11 39.62 -17.83 1.83
CA GLU A 11 38.88 -16.82 2.59
C GLU A 11 37.93 -15.99 1.71
N THR A 12 38.39 -15.57 0.52
CA THR A 12 37.55 -14.80 -0.42
C THR A 12 36.39 -15.62 -0.99
N ILE A 13 36.60 -16.92 -1.25
CA ILE A 13 35.56 -17.84 -1.73
C ILE A 13 34.50 -18.07 -0.63
N VAL A 14 34.91 -18.28 0.62
CA VAL A 14 34.00 -18.48 1.75
C VAL A 14 33.18 -17.21 2.02
N LEU A 15 33.83 -16.04 2.00
CA LEU A 15 33.15 -14.76 2.17
C LEU A 15 32.15 -14.51 1.02
N GLY A 16 32.55 -14.77 -0.23
CA GLY A 16 31.67 -14.64 -1.40
C GLY A 16 30.43 -15.54 -1.32
N MET A 17 30.59 -16.80 -0.90
CA MET A 17 29.46 -17.71 -0.66
C MET A 17 28.54 -17.23 0.46
N ALA A 18 29.10 -16.71 1.56
CA ALA A 18 28.31 -16.17 2.66
C ALA A 18 27.49 -14.94 2.22
N VAL A 19 28.11 -14.01 1.48
CA VAL A 19 27.44 -12.83 0.92
C VAL A 19 26.34 -13.25 -0.07
N PHE A 20 26.60 -14.22 -0.95
CA PHE A 20 25.60 -14.71 -1.89
C PHE A 20 24.36 -15.28 -1.18
N TYR A 21 24.56 -16.05 -0.10
CA TYR A 21 23.46 -16.58 0.68
C TYR A 21 22.65 -15.49 1.38
N LEU A 22 23.32 -14.49 1.96
CA LEU A 22 22.66 -13.34 2.59
C LEU A 22 21.91 -12.48 1.56
N GLN A 23 22.49 -12.23 0.40
CA GLN A 23 21.87 -11.47 -0.69
C GLN A 23 20.62 -12.17 -1.20
N ARG A 24 20.64 -13.52 -1.32
CA ARG A 24 19.46 -14.30 -1.70
C ARG A 24 18.35 -14.22 -0.65
N ARG A 25 18.70 -14.15 0.64
CA ARG A 25 17.72 -13.92 1.72
C ARG A 25 17.19 -12.49 1.73
N GLN A 26 18.05 -11.49 1.54
CA GLN A 26 17.63 -10.08 1.40
C GLN A 26 16.67 -9.91 0.24
N LYS A 27 17.00 -10.43 -0.95
CA LYS A 27 16.13 -10.33 -2.13
C LYS A 27 14.72 -10.87 -1.89
N LYS A 28 14.57 -11.94 -1.12
CA LYS A 28 13.24 -12.46 -0.72
C LYS A 28 12.52 -11.50 0.23
N ARG A 29 13.23 -10.96 1.23
CA ARG A 29 12.68 -9.98 2.18
C ARG A 29 12.29 -8.67 1.49
N ASP A 30 13.10 -8.22 0.56
CA ASP A 30 12.86 -6.99 -0.20
C ASP A 30 11.64 -7.15 -1.09
N ALA A 31 11.46 -8.30 -1.75
CA ALA A 31 10.24 -8.60 -2.52
C ALA A 31 8.97 -8.52 -1.66
N HIS A 32 8.95 -9.16 -0.49
CA HIS A 32 7.81 -9.06 0.43
C HIS A 32 7.60 -7.63 0.96
N THR A 33 8.68 -6.89 1.16
CA THR A 33 8.60 -5.49 1.62
C THR A 33 8.04 -4.58 0.53
N GLU A 34 8.43 -4.80 -0.72
CA GLU A 34 7.93 -4.12 -1.91
C GLU A 34 6.42 -4.36 -2.07
N GLU A 35 5.97 -5.63 -1.99
CA GLU A 35 4.55 -6.02 -2.05
C GLU A 35 3.75 -5.30 -0.96
N ARG A 36 4.21 -5.37 0.29
CA ARG A 36 3.56 -4.66 1.42
C ARG A 36 3.59 -3.14 1.24
N SER A 37 4.62 -2.58 0.63
CA SER A 37 4.68 -1.14 0.33
C SER A 37 3.66 -0.75 -0.75
N ALA A 38 3.44 -1.61 -1.75
CA ALA A 38 2.50 -1.37 -2.82
C ALA A 38 1.05 -1.41 -2.30
N ILE A 39 0.72 -2.40 -1.46
CA ILE A 39 -0.59 -2.49 -0.79
C ILE A 39 -0.84 -1.25 0.07
N ARG A 40 0.13 -0.85 0.91
CA ARG A 40 0.01 0.37 1.75
C ARG A 40 -0.16 1.65 0.93
N ARG A 41 0.53 1.77 -0.22
CA ARG A 41 0.35 2.92 -1.13
C ARG A 41 -1.06 2.96 -1.70
N ARG A 42 -1.60 1.80 -2.13
CA ARG A 42 -2.97 1.70 -2.66
C ARG A 42 -4.01 2.04 -1.59
N GLU A 43 -3.84 1.51 -0.38
CA GLU A 43 -4.68 1.83 0.77
C GLU A 43 -4.67 3.34 1.09
N SER A 44 -3.47 3.94 1.14
CA SER A 44 -3.32 5.37 1.43
C SER A 44 -4.03 6.25 0.41
N LEU A 45 -3.96 5.90 -0.87
CA LEU A 45 -4.65 6.63 -1.95
C LEU A 45 -6.17 6.51 -1.83
N LEU A 46 -6.69 5.29 -1.60
CA LEU A 46 -8.13 5.07 -1.43
C LEU A 46 -8.68 5.79 -0.20
N ASN A 47 -7.93 5.78 0.91
CA ASN A 47 -8.31 6.51 2.11
C ASN A 47 -8.33 8.03 1.89
N LEU A 48 -7.36 8.56 1.12
CA LEU A 48 -7.34 9.97 0.74
C LEU A 48 -8.53 10.34 -0.14
N GLN A 49 -8.89 9.51 -1.12
CA GLN A 49 -10.09 9.69 -1.95
C GLN A 49 -11.37 9.70 -1.11
N MET A 50 -11.50 8.74 -0.19
CA MET A 50 -12.63 8.68 0.74
C MET A 50 -12.73 9.94 1.62
N THR A 51 -11.61 10.39 2.17
CA THR A 51 -11.54 11.60 3.01
C THR A 51 -11.93 12.85 2.20
N MET A 52 -11.47 12.94 0.95
CA MET A 52 -11.79 14.05 0.06
C MET A 52 -13.28 14.06 -0.31
N ALA A 53 -13.85 12.90 -0.64
CA ALA A 53 -15.27 12.78 -0.95
C ALA A 53 -16.14 13.09 0.28
N SER A 54 -15.73 12.64 1.47
CA SER A 54 -16.39 12.99 2.74
C SER A 54 -16.34 14.49 3.00
N SER A 55 -15.20 15.14 2.74
CA SER A 55 -15.06 16.59 2.87
C SER A 55 -15.93 17.34 1.87
N LYS A 56 -16.01 16.88 0.60
CA LYS A 56 -16.90 17.45 -0.42
C LYS A 56 -18.36 17.35 -0.01
N LEU A 57 -18.78 16.21 0.55
CA LEU A 57 -20.13 16.01 1.07
C LEU A 57 -20.41 16.89 2.30
N ALA A 58 -19.47 16.99 3.24
CA ALA A 58 -19.58 17.87 4.41
C ALA A 58 -19.71 19.35 4.00
N TYR A 59 -18.95 19.78 2.99
CA TYR A 59 -19.07 21.12 2.45
C TYR A 59 -20.43 21.36 1.76
N ALA A 60 -20.85 20.43 0.88
CA ALA A 60 -22.13 20.54 0.20
C ALA A 60 -23.33 20.55 1.17
N THR A 61 -23.25 19.77 2.27
CA THR A 61 -24.26 19.78 3.32
C THR A 61 -24.27 21.09 4.10
N ALA A 62 -23.11 21.65 4.45
CA ALA A 62 -23.03 22.96 5.10
C ALA A 62 -23.65 24.06 4.22
N VAL A 63 -23.34 24.08 2.92
CA VAL A 63 -23.94 25.04 1.96
C VAL A 63 -25.45 24.85 1.84
N ALA A 64 -25.94 23.61 1.84
CA ALA A 64 -27.37 23.33 1.78
C ALA A 64 -28.12 23.81 3.04
N ILE A 65 -27.47 23.70 4.22
CA ILE A 65 -28.00 24.22 5.49
C ILE A 65 -28.04 25.76 5.45
N GLU A 66 -26.95 26.41 5.04
CA GLU A 66 -26.87 27.87 4.95
C GLU A 66 -27.91 28.46 3.99
N ARG A 67 -28.11 27.83 2.84
CA ARG A 67 -29.07 28.29 1.82
C ARG A 67 -30.50 27.82 2.06
N GLY A 68 -30.73 26.91 3.01
CA GLY A 68 -32.04 26.32 3.31
C GLY A 68 -32.65 25.49 2.16
N LYS A 69 -31.85 25.12 1.15
CA LYS A 69 -32.28 24.37 -0.04
C LYS A 69 -31.19 23.40 -0.45
N THR A 70 -31.59 22.19 -0.84
CA THR A 70 -30.67 21.18 -1.38
C THR A 70 -30.54 21.35 -2.89
N ASN A 71 -29.32 21.64 -3.35
CA ASN A 71 -29.01 21.90 -4.76
C ASN A 71 -28.52 20.61 -5.47
N GLY A 72 -28.29 20.67 -6.78
CA GLY A 72 -27.66 19.59 -7.55
C GLY A 72 -26.26 19.20 -7.03
N GLU A 73 -25.52 20.17 -6.48
CA GLU A 73 -24.19 19.96 -5.86
C GLU A 73 -24.21 18.96 -4.70
N LEU A 74 -25.31 18.90 -3.93
CA LEU A 74 -25.44 17.93 -2.83
C LEU A 74 -25.65 16.51 -3.36
N LYS A 75 -26.41 16.36 -4.44
CA LYS A 75 -26.59 15.06 -5.11
C LYS A 75 -25.26 14.56 -5.68
N GLU A 76 -24.54 15.41 -6.38
CA GLU A 76 -23.23 15.08 -6.95
C GLU A 76 -22.21 14.71 -5.85
N ALA A 77 -22.17 15.47 -4.75
CA ALA A 77 -21.31 15.15 -3.62
C ALA A 77 -21.68 13.81 -2.95
N LYS A 78 -22.97 13.49 -2.88
CA LYS A 78 -23.46 12.21 -2.34
C LYS A 78 -23.08 11.03 -3.24
N GLU A 79 -23.21 11.17 -4.56
CA GLU A 79 -22.82 10.14 -5.52
C GLU A 79 -21.31 9.88 -5.46
N ALA A 80 -20.50 10.94 -5.50
CA ALA A 80 -19.04 10.84 -5.36
C ALA A 80 -18.62 10.18 -4.04
N TYR A 81 -19.32 10.46 -2.93
CA TYR A 81 -19.10 9.77 -1.66
C TYR A 81 -19.43 8.28 -1.72
N SER A 82 -20.55 7.91 -2.35
CA SER A 82 -20.95 6.51 -2.47
C SER A 82 -19.94 5.71 -3.28
N GLU A 83 -19.48 6.25 -4.40
CA GLU A 83 -18.48 5.62 -5.26
C GLU A 83 -17.14 5.43 -4.52
N ALA A 84 -16.63 6.48 -3.86
CA ALA A 84 -15.39 6.38 -3.08
C ALA A 84 -15.51 5.36 -1.93
N ARG A 85 -16.67 5.31 -1.27
CA ARG A 85 -16.96 4.33 -0.21
C ARG A 85 -16.98 2.91 -0.75
N GLU A 86 -17.63 2.68 -1.89
CA GLU A 86 -17.69 1.35 -2.52
C GLU A 86 -16.30 0.87 -2.94
N ALA A 87 -15.48 1.75 -3.54
CA ALA A 87 -14.10 1.43 -3.89
C ALA A 87 -13.24 1.08 -2.65
N TYR A 88 -13.41 1.83 -1.55
CA TYR A 88 -12.70 1.55 -0.30
C TYR A 88 -13.15 0.22 0.34
N LEU A 89 -14.45 -0.06 0.36
CA LEU A 89 -14.99 -1.33 0.87
C LEU A 89 -14.56 -2.52 0.02
N ALA A 90 -14.53 -2.37 -1.31
CA ALA A 90 -14.01 -3.41 -2.20
C ALA A 90 -12.56 -3.75 -1.87
N PHE A 91 -11.70 -2.75 -1.64
CA PHE A 91 -10.32 -2.97 -1.22
C PHE A 91 -10.23 -3.68 0.15
N LEU A 92 -11.03 -3.28 1.14
CA LEU A 92 -11.06 -3.96 2.44
C LEU A 92 -11.50 -5.43 2.31
N ASN A 93 -12.49 -5.70 1.46
CA ASN A 93 -12.94 -7.07 1.19
C ASN A 93 -11.86 -7.89 0.47
N GLU A 94 -11.14 -7.31 -0.49
CA GLU A 94 -9.99 -7.95 -1.16
C GLU A 94 -8.91 -8.32 -0.12
N GLN A 95 -8.58 -7.42 0.80
CA GLN A 95 -7.59 -7.68 1.85
C GLN A 95 -8.07 -8.72 2.87
N ALA A 96 -9.34 -8.67 3.29
CA ALA A 96 -9.91 -9.64 4.20
C ALA A 96 -9.96 -11.04 3.59
N ALA A 97 -10.35 -11.15 2.31
CA ALA A 97 -10.34 -12.42 1.59
C ALA A 97 -8.91 -12.98 1.44
N ALA A 98 -7.92 -12.13 1.14
CA ALA A 98 -6.52 -12.54 1.08
C ALA A 98 -6.02 -13.07 2.43
N HIS A 99 -6.37 -12.41 3.53
CA HIS A 99 -5.96 -12.83 4.87
C HIS A 99 -6.60 -14.17 5.29
N LEU A 100 -7.90 -14.36 5.01
CA LEU A 100 -8.62 -15.61 5.31
C LEU A 100 -8.14 -16.83 4.50
N LEU A 101 -7.50 -16.61 3.35
CA LEU A 101 -6.94 -17.68 2.51
C LEU A 101 -5.48 -18.04 2.87
N GLU A 102 -4.81 -17.19 3.67
CA GLU A 102 -3.44 -17.42 4.14
C GLU A 102 -3.36 -18.19 5.47
N ASP A 103 -4.47 -18.29 6.22
CA ASP A 103 -4.63 -19.08 7.47
C ASP A 103 -5.02 -20.56 7.20
#